data_AF-A0A2W0FWQ4-F1
#
_entry.id   AF-A0A2W0FWQ4-F1
#
_cell.length_a   1.000
_cell.length_b   1.000
_cell.length_c   1.000
_cell.angle_alpha   90.00
_cell.angle_beta   90.00
_cell.angle_gamma   90.00
#
_symmetry.space_group_name_H-M   'P 1'
#
loop_
_entity.id
_entity.type
_entity.pdbx_description
1 polymer ?
#
loop_
_entity_poly.entity_id
_entity_poly.type
_entity_poly.pdbx_seq_one_letter_code
_entity_poly.pdbx_strand_id
1 'polypeptide(L)'
;MTGYELRLWRKGMNWSSDRAAEELGVSLRTWKVYEKSEKVTRVVELATITLSLAAALPYFEHRKTSKERIVNRIQTLTGSAGLRGRQ
;
A
#
# COMPACT_ATOMS: atom_id res chain seq x y z
N MET A 1 6.17 6.80 -6.11
CA MET A 1 5.22 7.31 -5.12
C MET A 1 5.80 8.54 -4.43
N THR A 2 5.05 9.64 -4.42
CA THR A 2 5.36 10.87 -3.68
C THR A 2 4.80 10.80 -2.26
N GLY A 3 5.23 11.69 -1.37
CA GLY A 3 4.67 11.80 -0.02
C GLY A 3 3.17 12.13 -0.01
N TYR A 4 2.70 12.90 -1.01
CA TYR A 4 1.28 13.17 -1.20
C TYR A 4 0.48 11.89 -1.51
N GLU A 5 0.97 11.07 -2.44
CA GLU A 5 0.35 9.79 -2.78
C GLU A 5 0.34 8.82 -1.59
N LEU A 6 1.41 8.80 -0.79
CA LEU A 6 1.48 8.02 0.45
C LEU A 6 0.43 8.47 1.48
N ARG A 7 0.23 9.79 1.62
CA ARG A 7 -0.81 10.35 2.48
C ARG A 7 -2.21 9.99 1.98
N LEU A 8 -2.43 10.00 0.66
CA LEU A 8 -3.70 9.60 0.07
C LEU A 8 -3.98 8.11 0.31
N TRP A 9 -2.97 7.26 0.13
CA TRP A 9 -3.06 5.82 0.38
C TRP A 9 -3.55 5.51 1.80
N ARG A 10 -2.91 6.05 2.86
CA ARG A 10 -3.34 5.76 4.23
C ARG A 10 -4.75 6.26 4.53
N LYS A 11 -5.18 7.36 3.91
CA LYS A 11 -6.56 7.86 4.02
C LYS A 11 -7.53 6.89 3.37
N GLY A 12 -7.17 6.31 2.22
CA GLY A 12 -7.94 5.24 1.57
C GLY A 12 -8.06 3.98 2.43
N MET A 13 -7.05 3.71 3.26
CA MET A 13 -7.07 2.63 4.27
C MET A 13 -7.84 3.01 5.55
N ASN A 14 -8.35 4.25 5.64
CA ASN A 14 -8.98 4.83 6.84
C ASN A 14 -8.03 4.87 8.06
N TRP A 15 -6.75 5.16 7.84
CA TRP A 15 -5.73 5.20 8.89
C TRP A 15 -5.32 6.61 9.30
N SER A 16 -5.09 6.78 10.61
CA SER A 16 -4.37 7.93 11.15
C SER A 16 -2.89 7.88 10.77
N SER A 17 -2.17 8.99 10.94
CA SER A 17 -0.71 9.00 10.74
C SER A 17 0.00 8.09 11.74
N ASP A 18 -0.51 7.99 12.98
CA ASP A 18 0.04 7.09 14.00
C ASP A 18 -0.13 5.63 13.61
N ARG A 19 -1.34 5.23 13.15
CA ARG A 19 -1.60 3.86 12.69
C ARG A 19 -0.74 3.50 11.48
N ALA A 20 -0.61 4.42 10.51
CA ALA A 20 0.22 4.16 9.34
C ALA A 20 1.71 4.00 9.71
N ALA A 21 2.21 4.76 10.67
CA ALA A 21 3.58 4.63 11.18
C ALA A 21 3.78 3.27 11.89
N GLU A 22 2.82 2.85 12.72
CA GLU A 22 2.80 1.56 13.40
C GLU A 22 2.83 0.39 12.41
N GLU A 23 1.95 0.39 11.40
CA GLU A 23 1.87 -0.66 10.36
C GLU A 23 3.14 -0.77 9.52
N LEU A 24 3.86 0.34 9.34
CA LEU A 24 5.15 0.36 8.65
C LEU A 24 6.34 0.06 9.58
N GLY A 25 6.12 -0.10 10.88
CA GLY A 25 7.17 -0.33 11.87
C GLY A 25 8.14 0.84 12.01
N VAL A 26 7.67 2.07 11.81
CA VAL A 26 8.49 3.29 11.88
C VAL A 26 7.96 4.27 12.91
N SER A 27 8.82 5.19 13.37
CA SER A 27 8.37 6.28 14.25
C SER A 27 7.40 7.24 13.54
N LEU A 28 6.49 7.87 14.29
CA LEU A 28 5.61 8.93 13.76
C LEU A 28 6.41 10.07 13.10
N ARG A 29 7.59 10.39 13.65
CA ARG A 29 8.50 11.40 13.08
C ARG A 29 8.93 10.99 11.68
N THR A 30 9.39 9.76 11.51
CA THR A 30 9.80 9.19 10.23
C THR A 30 8.63 9.20 9.23
N TRP A 31 7.45 8.78 9.67
CA TRP A 31 6.25 8.82 8.83
C TRP A 31 5.93 10.23 8.31
N LYS A 32 5.96 11.25 9.19
CA LYS A 32 5.74 12.66 8.80
C LYS A 32 6.77 13.17 7.79
N VAL A 33 8.01 12.66 7.84
CA VAL A 33 9.03 12.97 6.83
C VAL A 33 8.64 12.34 5.49
N TYR A 34 8.20 11.08 5.47
CA TYR A 34 7.76 10.42 4.23
C TYR A 34 6.58 11.14 3.58
N GLU A 35 5.57 11.57 4.34
CA GLU A 35 4.42 12.31 3.80
C GLU A 35 4.80 13.65 3.13
N LYS A 36 5.93 14.25 3.54
CA LYS A 36 6.44 15.51 2.99
C LYS A 36 7.51 15.32 1.93
N SER A 37 7.97 14.09 1.70
CA SER A 37 9.05 13.81 0.76
C SER A 37 8.53 13.92 -0.68
N GLU A 38 9.31 14.55 -1.56
CA GLU A 38 8.99 14.58 -2.99
C GLU A 38 8.92 13.17 -3.57
N LYS A 39 9.81 12.28 -3.11
CA LYS A 39 9.85 10.88 -3.50
C LYS A 39 10.02 10.00 -2.27
N VAL A 40 9.14 9.02 -2.14
CA VAL A 40 9.19 8.02 -1.06
C VAL A 40 10.17 6.91 -1.45
N THR A 41 10.84 6.31 -0.46
CA THR A 41 11.79 5.22 -0.72
C THR A 41 11.08 4.00 -1.28
N ARG A 42 11.81 3.23 -2.11
CA ARG A 42 11.26 2.03 -2.74
C ARG A 42 10.75 1.00 -1.73
N VAL A 43 11.40 0.89 -0.57
CA VAL A 43 10.99 -0.03 0.50
C VAL A 43 9.59 0.32 1.01
N VAL A 44 9.32 1.60 1.24
CA VAL A 44 8.01 2.05 1.72
C VAL A 44 6.94 1.85 0.64
N GLU A 45 7.25 2.10 -0.65
CA GLU A 45 6.34 1.76 -1.75
C GLU A 45 5.95 0.28 -1.79
N LEU A 46 6.90 -0.62 -1.55
CA LEU A 46 6.61 -2.05 -1.51
C LEU A 46 5.75 -2.42 -0.31
N ALA A 47 6.05 -1.84 0.85
CA ALA A 47 5.29 -2.09 2.06
C ALA A 47 3.82 -1.62 1.92
N THR A 48 3.55 -0.48 1.28
CA THR A 48 2.16 -0.02 1.07
C THR A 48 1.35 -1.00 0.22
N ILE A 49 1.96 -1.62 -0.79
CA ILE A 49 1.31 -2.64 -1.63
C ILE A 49 0.98 -3.88 -0.80
N THR A 50 1.96 -4.38 -0.04
CA THR A 50 1.78 -5.58 0.80
C THR A 50 0.68 -5.37 1.83
N LEU A 51 0.65 -4.21 2.49
CA LEU A 51 -0.40 -3.86 3.44
C LEU A 51 -1.77 -3.72 2.77
N SER A 52 -1.83 -3.12 1.58
CA SER A 52 -3.07 -3.04 0.79
C SER A 52 -3.59 -4.41 0.37
N LEU A 53 -2.68 -5.32 0.01
CA LEU A 53 -3.02 -6.69 -0.35
C LEU A 53 -3.53 -7.45 0.88
N ALA A 54 -2.83 -7.34 2.02
CA ALA A 54 -3.24 -7.97 3.27
C ALA A 54 -4.64 -7.51 3.71
N ALA A 55 -4.95 -6.21 3.60
CA ALA A 55 -6.28 -5.69 3.86
C ALA A 55 -7.33 -6.19 2.86
N ALA A 56 -6.95 -6.50 1.61
CA ALA A 56 -7.86 -7.02 0.59
C ALA A 56 -8.14 -8.52 0.75
N LEU A 57 -7.23 -9.31 1.32
CA LEU A 57 -7.32 -10.77 1.42
C LEU A 57 -8.61 -11.27 2.10
N PRO A 58 -9.05 -10.74 3.27
CA PRO A 58 -10.29 -11.20 3.89
C PRO A 58 -11.51 -11.04 2.99
N TYR A 59 -11.56 -9.98 2.18
CA TYR A 59 -12.67 -9.76 1.24
C TYR A 59 -12.73 -10.79 0.13
N PHE A 60 -11.58 -11.35 -0.27
CA PHE A 60 -11.54 -12.41 -1.27
C PHE A 60 -12.04 -13.74 -0.75
N GLU A 61 -11.85 -14.02 0.54
CA GLU A 61 -12.35 -15.23 1.19
C GLU A 61 -13.86 -15.17 1.44
N HIS A 62 -14.37 -13.99 1.83
CA HIS A 62 -15.76 -13.85 2.29
C HIS A 62 -16.76 -13.60 1.15
N ARG A 63 -16.33 -12.97 0.05
CA ARG A 63 -17.13 -12.89 -1.18
C ARG A 63 -16.65 -14.00 -2.11
N LYS A 64 -17.57 -14.71 -2.77
CA LYS A 64 -17.32 -15.59 -3.93
C LYS A 64 -16.78 -14.77 -5.13
N THR A 65 -15.66 -14.09 -4.92
CA THR A 65 -15.01 -13.22 -5.87
C THR A 65 -14.35 -14.14 -6.89
N SER A 66 -14.66 -13.97 -8.17
CA SER A 66 -14.09 -14.84 -9.19
C SER A 66 -12.57 -14.72 -9.19
N LYS A 67 -11.88 -15.82 -9.50
CA LYS A 67 -10.41 -15.88 -9.54
C LYS A 67 -9.84 -14.79 -10.44
N GLU A 68 -10.50 -14.49 -11.56
CA GLU A 68 -10.11 -13.45 -12.51
C GLU A 68 -10.14 -12.06 -11.89
N ARG A 69 -11.15 -11.75 -11.05
CA ARG A 69 -11.23 -10.47 -10.35
C ARG A 69 -10.12 -10.30 -9.33
N ILE A 70 -9.77 -11.37 -8.61
CA ILE A 70 -8.66 -11.38 -7.65
C ILE A 70 -7.34 -11.14 -8.38
N VAL A 71 -7.09 -11.89 -9.45
CA VAL A 71 -5.87 -11.76 -10.26
C VAL A 71 -5.76 -10.35 -10.85
N ASN A 72 -6.85 -9.80 -11.41
CA ASN A 72 -6.85 -8.43 -11.94
C ASN A 72 -6.55 -7.40 -10.83
N ARG A 73 -7.09 -7.58 -9.63
CA ARG A 73 -6.81 -6.68 -8.49
C ARG A 73 -5.33 -6.72 -8.10
N ILE A 74 -4.74 -7.92 -7.99
CA ILE A 74 -3.32 -8.11 -7.69
C ILE A 74 -2.45 -7.49 -8.79
N GLN A 75 -2.79 -7.71 -10.06
CA GLN A 75 -2.05 -7.15 -11.19
C GLN A 75 -2.10 -5.61 -11.21
N THR A 76 -3.22 -5.00 -10.84
CA THR A 76 -3.32 -3.54 -10.72
C THR A 76 -2.44 -3.01 -9.58
N LEU A 77 -2.46 -3.65 -8.41
CA LEU A 77 -1.66 -3.25 -7.25
C LEU A 77 -0.16 -3.43 -7.46
N THR A 78 0.24 -4.48 -8.18
CA THR A 78 1.65 -4.77 -8.48
C THR A 78 2.16 -3.97 -9.69
N GLY A 79 1.27 -3.68 -10.65
CA GLY A 79 1.56 -2.88 -11.84
C GLY A 79 1.86 -1.42 -11.53
N SER A 80 1.10 -0.80 -10.61
CA SER A 80 1.35 0.58 -10.16
C SER A 80 2.73 0.78 -9.54
N ALA A 81 3.35 -0.29 -9.07
CA ALA A 81 4.67 -0.28 -8.47
C ALA A 81 5.79 -0.78 -9.37
N GLY A 82 5.53 -1.05 -10.65
CA GLY A 82 6.55 -1.57 -11.57
C GLY A 82 7.12 -2.92 -11.14
N LEU A 83 6.31 -3.78 -10.50
CA LEU A 83 6.68 -5.16 -10.17
C LEU A 83 6.37 -6.14 -11.31
N ARG A 84 5.59 -5.74 -12.31
CA ARG A 84 5.36 -6.53 -13.53
C ARG A 84 6.68 -6.70 -14.29
N GLY A 85 7.09 -7.95 -14.55
CA GLY A 85 8.19 -8.27 -15.44
C GLY A 85 9.60 -8.27 -14.83
N ARG A 86 9.74 -8.20 -13.50
CA ARG A 86 11.00 -8.52 -12.83
C ARG A 86 11.11 -10.04 -12.71
N GLN A 87 11.71 -10.68 -13.73
CA GLN A 87 12.25 -12.03 -13.59
C GLN A 87 13.64 -11.98 -12.98
#